data_AF-X1M0W4-F1
#
_entry.id   AF-X1M0W4-F1
#
_cell.length_a   1.000
_cell.length_b   1.000
_cell.length_c   1.000
_cell.angle_alpha   90.00
_cell.angle_beta   90.00
_cell.angle_gamma   90.00
#
_symmetry.space_group_name_H-M   'P 1'
#
loop_
_entity.id
_entity.type
_entity.pdbx_description
1 polymer ?
#
loop_
_entity_poly.entity_id
_entity_poly.type
_entity_poly.pdbx_seq_one_letter_code
_entity_poly.pdbx_strand_id
1 'polypeptide(L)' 'MKQKPYQGMIAILDFGSQYNQLIARRVRESEVYCELVPFDINASRLLKL' A
#
# COMPACT_ATOMS: atom_id res chain seq x y z
N MET A 1 5.30 3.13 24.01
CA MET A 1 4.70 2.36 22.90
C MET A 1 4.57 3.30 21.72
N LYS A 2 5.27 3.01 20.60
CA LYS A 2 5.60 3.98 19.54
C LYS A 2 4.36 4.38 18.72
N GLN A 3 4.17 5.69 18.55
CA GLN A 3 3.18 6.29 17.65
C GLN A 3 3.52 5.93 16.19
N LYS A 4 2.54 5.38 15.45
CA LYS A 4 2.71 5.07 14.02
C LYS A 4 2.70 6.38 13.20
N PRO A 5 3.62 6.56 12.23
CA PRO A 5 3.88 7.87 11.64
C PRO A 5 2.95 8.26 10.47
N TYR A 6 1.93 7.47 10.15
CA TYR A 6 1.02 7.77 9.03
C TYR A 6 -0.35 8.19 9.51
N GLN A 7 -0.83 9.34 9.01
CA GLN A 7 -2.25 9.71 9.09
C GLN A 7 -3.14 8.76 8.24
N GLY A 8 -2.54 8.03 7.31
CA GLY A 8 -3.17 6.93 6.55
C GLY A 8 -2.51 6.77 5.18
N MET A 9 -2.18 5.54 4.79
CA MET A 9 -1.69 5.16 3.46
C MET A 9 -2.39 3.85 3.05
N ILE A 10 -2.65 3.66 1.76
CA ILE A 10 -3.14 2.39 1.22
C ILE A 10 -1.98 1.54 0.73
N ALA A 11 -1.83 0.34 1.28
CA ALA A 11 -0.96 -0.69 0.72
C ALA A 11 -1.77 -1.56 -0.27
N ILE A 12 -1.28 -1.68 -1.51
CA ILE A 12 -1.86 -2.53 -2.54
C ILE A 12 -1.05 -3.82 -2.59
N LEU A 13 -1.66 -4.93 -2.19
CA LEU A 13 -1.03 -6.25 -2.21
C LEU A 13 -1.06 -6.83 -3.63
N ASP A 14 0.12 -7.08 -4.18
CA ASP A 14 0.32 -7.60 -5.53
C ASP A 14 0.34 -9.14 -5.55
N PHE A 15 -0.73 -9.73 -6.09
CA PHE A 15 -0.87 -11.17 -6.36
C PHE A 15 -0.58 -11.56 -7.83
N GLY A 16 0.03 -10.67 -8.62
CA GLY A 16 0.25 -10.84 -10.06
C GLY A 16 -0.92 -10.35 -10.92
N SER A 17 -1.76 -9.45 -10.40
CA SER A 17 -2.90 -8.91 -11.16
C SER A 17 -2.46 -7.98 -12.29
N GLN A 18 -3.07 -8.13 -13.45
CA GLN A 18 -2.86 -7.25 -14.61
C GLN A 18 -3.29 -5.80 -14.34
N TYR A 19 -4.09 -5.56 -13.30
CA TYR A 19 -4.71 -4.26 -13.02
C TYR A 19 -4.04 -3.46 -11.90
N ASN A 20 -2.95 -3.95 -11.31
CA ASN A 20 -2.28 -3.31 -10.19
C ASN A 20 -1.96 -1.82 -10.42
N GLN A 21 -1.46 -1.48 -11.60
CA GLN A 21 -1.15 -0.09 -11.94
C GLN A 21 -2.39 0.78 -12.10
N LEU A 22 -3.51 0.22 -12.58
CA LEU A 22 -4.79 0.93 -12.66
C LEU A 22 -5.35 1.22 -11.26
N ILE A 23 -5.25 0.26 -10.34
CA ILE A 23 -5.64 0.45 -8.94
C ILE A 23 -4.81 1.56 -8.31
N ALA A 24 -3.48 1.51 -8.44
CA ALA A 24 -2.60 2.56 -7.92
C ALA A 24 -2.89 3.94 -8.52
N ARG A 25 -3.18 3.99 -9.83
CA ARG A 25 -3.60 5.23 -10.50
C ARG A 25 -4.89 5.79 -9.90
N ARG A 26 -5.91 4.96 -9.67
CA ARG A 26 -7.18 5.41 -9.07
C ARG A 26 -7.03 5.93 -7.65
N VAL A 27 -6.17 5.28 -6.85
CA VAL A 27 -5.88 5.76 -5.49
C VAL A 27 -5.18 7.12 -5.51
N ARG A 28 -4.21 7.30 -6.42
CA ARG A 28 -3.51 8.59 -6.60
C ARG A 28 -4.41 9.69 -7.16
N GLU A 29 -5.35 9.36 -8.06
CA GLU A 29 -6.38 10.28 -8.55
C GLU A 29 -7.31 10.76 -7.42
N SER A 30 -7.39 10.02 -6.31
CA SER A 30 -8.11 10.40 -5.09
C SER A 30 -7.24 11.19 -4.09
N GLU A 31 -6.04 11.62 -4.50
CA GLU A 31 -5.07 12.35 -3.67
C GLU A 31 -4.61 11.57 -2.42
N VAL A 32 -4.69 10.23 -2.45
CA VAL A 32 -4.24 9.35 -1.36
C VAL A 32 -2.89 8.71 -1.73
N TYR A 33 -1.95 8.71 -0.79
CA TYR A 33 -0.68 8.01 -0.95
C TYR A 33 -0.88 6.48 -0.94
N CYS A 34 -0.22 5.79 -1.87
CA CYS A 34 -0.25 4.34 -1.93
C CYS A 34 1.07 3.73 -2.40
N GLU A 35 1.33 2.52 -1.91
CA GLU A 35 2.48 1.71 -2.28
C GLU A 35 2.03 0.32 -2.77
N LEU A 36 2.66 -0.17 -3.83
CA LEU A 36 2.48 -1.55 -4.29
C LEU A 36 3.50 -2.43 -3.58
N VAL A 37 3.03 -3.51 -2.96
CA VAL A 37 3.86 -4.42 -2.18
C VAL A 37 3.56 -5.88 -2.54
N PRO A 38 4.53 -6.80 -2.43
CA PRO A 38 4.28 -8.22 -2.66
C PRO A 38 3.18 -8.77 -1.74
N PHE A 39 2.34 -9.68 -2.24
CA PHE A 39 1.26 -10.27 -1.44
C PHE A 39 1.75 -11.02 -0.19
N ASP A 40 2.98 -11.54 -0.22
CA ASP A 40 3.61 -12.32 0.83
C ASP A 40 4.44 -11.45 1.79
N ILE A 41 4.29 -10.12 1.73
CA ILE A 41 4.97 -9.19 2.64
C ILE A 41 4.64 -9.52 4.10
N ASN A 42 5.69 -9.61 4.93
CA ASN A 42 5.50 -9.84 6.37
C ASN A 42 4.75 -8.67 7.02
N ALA A 43 3.79 -8.99 7.90
CA ALA A 43 3.02 -7.98 8.63
C ALA A 43 3.91 -6.97 9.39
N SER A 44 5.01 -7.42 9.99
CA SER A 44 5.95 -6.54 10.70
C SER A 44 6.65 -5.55 9.78
N ARG A 45 6.84 -5.89 8.51
CA ARG A 45 7.39 -5.01 7.48
C ARG A 45 6.32 -4.05 6.98
N LEU A 46 5.12 -4.55 6.70
CA LEU A 46 3.97 -3.73 6.30
C LEU A 46 3.64 -2.63 7.32
N LEU A 47 3.74 -2.94 8.62
CA LEU A 47 3.51 -1.99 9.71
C LEU A 47 4.58 -0.89 9.84
N LYS A 48 5.73 -1.04 9.16
CA LYS A 48 6.84 -0.09 9.15
C LYS A 48 6.93 0.73 7.85
N LEU A 49 6.18 0.33 6.81
CA LEU A 49 6.01 1.11 5.59
C LEU A 49 5.24 2.37 5.90
#